data_AF-A0A6S7KEB4-F1
#
_entry.id   AF-A0A6S7KEB4-F1
#
_cell.length_a   1.000
_cell.length_b   1.000
_cell.length_c   1.000
_cell.angle_alpha   90.00
_cell.angle_beta   90.00
_cell.angle_gamma   90.00
#
_symmetry.space_group_name_H-M   'P 1'
#
loop_
_entity.id
_entity.type
_entity.pdbx_description
1 polymer ?
#
loop_
_entity_poly.entity_id
_entity_poly.type
_entity_poly.pdbx_seq_one_letter_code
_entity_poly.pdbx_strand_id
1 'polypeptide(L)'
;AETSQQLDELRVDVNEFKDSFYSGNNSRQQIPQRSRDYDQRLHRLQKLKSFFGEEPPMVSLLLQKMGYERFIPHFKAEEIGILELPYMTEQRLQNLGIPLGPRLRILEEIQNLR
;
A
#
# COMPACT_ATOMS: atom_id res chain seq x y z
N ALA A 1 -3.77 20.60 24.76
CA ALA A 1 -4.34 21.55 23.80
C ALA A 1 -3.78 21.30 22.39
N GLU A 2 -2.48 21.01 22.25
CA GLU A 2 -1.80 20.79 20.96
C GLU A 2 -2.31 19.57 20.16
N THR A 3 -2.74 18.50 20.83
CA THR A 3 -3.23 17.29 20.15
C THR A 3 -4.56 17.48 19.44
N SER A 4 -5.43 18.37 19.91
CA SER A 4 -6.70 18.68 19.25
C SER A 4 -6.49 19.54 18.00
N GLN A 5 -5.54 20.47 18.05
CA GLN A 5 -5.17 21.29 16.89
C GLN A 5 -4.58 20.45 15.76
N GLN A 6 -3.70 19.50 16.09
CA GLN A 6 -3.12 18.56 15.11
C GLN A 6 -4.17 17.67 14.44
N LEU A 7 -5.21 17.24 15.18
CA LEU A 7 -6.30 16.43 14.63
C LEU A 7 -7.24 17.23 13.72
N ASP A 8 -7.45 18.51 14.01
CA ASP A 8 -8.26 19.39 13.16
C ASP A 8 -7.50 19.82 11.90
N GLU A 9 -6.19 20.03 11.98
CA GLU A 9 -5.31 20.23 10.81
C GLU A 9 -5.37 19.00 9.87
N LEU A 10 -5.26 17.80 10.42
CA LEU A 10 -5.39 16.54 9.65
C LEU A 10 -6.74 16.39 8.96
N ARG A 11 -7.84 16.88 9.55
CA ARG A 11 -9.18 16.83 8.94
C ARG A 11 -9.32 17.80 7.77
N VAL A 12 -8.69 18.97 7.85
CA VAL A 12 -8.66 19.96 6.77
C VAL A 12 -7.88 19.40 5.58
N ASP A 13 -6.70 18.83 5.82
CA ASP A 13 -5.85 18.23 4.79
C ASP A 13 -6.55 17.07 4.04
N VAL A 14 -7.30 16.24 4.76
CA VAL A 14 -8.07 15.13 4.16
C VAL A 14 -9.20 15.64 3.25
N ASN A 15 -9.86 16.75 3.63
CA ASN A 15 -10.91 17.35 2.81
C ASN A 15 -10.34 18.06 1.57
N GLU A 16 -9.22 18.78 1.67
CA GLU A 16 -8.53 19.36 0.51
C GLU A 16 -8.03 18.30 -0.47
N PHE A 17 -7.48 17.19 0.06
CA PHE A 17 -7.05 16.07 -0.76
C PHE A 17 -8.23 15.47 -1.52
N LYS A 18 -9.40 15.35 -0.90
CA LYS A 18 -10.61 14.82 -1.53
C LYS A 18 -11.11 15.72 -2.67
N ASP A 19 -11.05 17.04 -2.51
CA ASP A 19 -11.46 18.00 -3.55
C ASP A 19 -10.54 17.97 -4.79
N SER A 20 -9.24 17.69 -4.60
CA SER A 20 -8.28 17.56 -5.70
C SER A 20 -8.56 16.37 -6.64
N PHE A 21 -9.24 15.32 -6.16
CA PHE A 21 -9.60 14.15 -6.96
C PHE A 21 -10.89 14.34 -7.78
N TYR A 22 -11.76 15.30 -7.41
CA TYR A 22 -13.01 15.55 -8.14
C TYR A 22 -12.88 16.62 -9.25
N SER A 23 -11.78 17.38 -9.29
CA SER A 23 -11.54 18.37 -10.35
C SER A 23 -10.73 17.78 -11.50
N GLY A 24 -11.37 16.90 -12.27
CA GLY A 24 -10.83 16.41 -13.53
C GLY A 24 -11.07 17.42 -14.65
N ASN A 25 -10.00 17.95 -15.27
CA ASN A 25 -10.02 18.29 -16.70
C ASN A 25 -8.62 18.51 -17.31
N ASN A 26 -8.34 17.64 -18.29
CA ASN A 26 -7.61 17.85 -19.55
C ASN A 26 -6.14 18.34 -19.60
N SER A 27 -5.36 17.46 -20.24
CA SER A 27 -4.25 17.76 -21.18
C SER A 27 -2.86 18.07 -20.62
N ARG A 28 -1.92 17.18 -21.00
CA ARG A 28 -0.63 17.46 -21.67
C ARG A 28 0.52 16.66 -21.04
N GLN A 29 1.11 15.80 -21.89
CA GLN A 29 2.29 14.99 -21.58
C GLN A 29 3.43 15.89 -21.07
N GLN A 30 3.82 15.68 -19.82
CA GLN A 30 5.11 16.10 -19.28
C GLN A 30 5.68 14.95 -18.46
N ILE A 31 6.97 14.70 -18.67
CA ILE A 31 7.86 13.79 -17.96
C ILE A 31 7.53 13.84 -16.46
N PRO A 32 7.32 12.72 -15.75
CA PRO A 32 6.89 12.78 -14.36
C PRO A 32 8.01 13.36 -13.52
N GLN A 33 7.88 14.62 -13.14
CA GLN A 33 8.63 15.18 -12.04
C GLN A 33 8.33 14.31 -10.81
N ARG A 34 9.36 13.75 -10.18
CA ARG A 34 9.21 13.07 -8.89
C ARG A 34 8.46 14.03 -7.96
N SER A 35 7.18 13.75 -7.70
CA SER A 35 6.39 14.58 -6.79
C SER A 35 7.05 14.56 -5.41
N ARG A 36 7.00 15.68 -4.69
CA ARG A 36 7.30 15.71 -3.24
C ARG A 36 6.57 14.59 -2.49
N ASP A 37 5.39 14.18 -2.97
CA ASP A 37 4.62 13.07 -2.41
C ASP A 37 5.32 11.71 -2.55
N TYR A 38 6.06 11.50 -3.64
CA TYR A 38 6.86 10.30 -3.87
C TYR A 38 8.05 10.28 -2.91
N ASP A 39 8.74 11.42 -2.75
CA ASP A 39 9.85 11.54 -1.82
C ASP A 39 9.38 11.35 -0.38
N GLN A 40 8.23 11.92 0.02
CA GLN A 40 7.71 11.78 1.38
C GLN A 40 7.15 10.37 1.66
N ARG A 41 6.66 9.67 0.63
CA ARG A 41 6.37 8.22 0.71
C ARG A 41 7.65 7.42 0.89
N LEU A 42 8.68 7.69 0.08
CA LEU A 42 9.99 7.04 0.15
C LEU A 42 10.65 7.21 1.52
N HIS A 43 10.57 8.38 2.15
CA HIS A 43 11.09 8.59 3.50
C HIS A 43 10.33 7.77 4.56
N ARG A 44 9.00 7.67 4.44
CA ARG A 44 8.20 6.80 5.32
C ARG A 44 8.54 5.33 5.12
N LEU A 45 8.75 4.91 3.88
CA LEU A 45 9.13 3.55 3.50
C LEU A 45 10.55 3.18 3.93
N GLN A 46 11.50 4.12 3.85
CA GLN A 46 12.86 3.96 4.36
C GLN A 46 12.89 3.84 5.89
N LYS A 47 12.07 4.64 6.59
CA LYS A 47 11.87 4.44 8.04
C LYS A 47 11.30 3.06 8.33
N LEU A 48 10.25 2.65 7.61
CA LEU A 48 9.64 1.32 7.78
C LEU A 48 10.68 0.20 7.52
N LYS A 49 11.49 0.32 6.46
CA LYS A 49 12.61 -0.59 6.17
C LYS A 49 13.63 -0.63 7.32
N SER A 50 13.98 0.52 7.90
CA SER A 50 14.89 0.57 9.06
C SER A 50 14.33 -0.07 10.34
N PHE A 51 12.99 -0.10 10.50
CA PHE A 51 12.34 -0.78 11.64
C PHE A 51 12.21 -2.29 11.45
N PHE A 52 12.22 -2.78 10.20
CA PHE A 52 11.90 -4.18 9.88
C PHE A 52 13.06 -5.00 9.26
N GLY A 53 14.19 -4.40 8.90
CA GLY A 53 15.32 -5.10 8.27
C GLY A 53 15.27 -5.15 6.73
N GLU A 54 16.06 -6.03 6.11
CA GLU A 54 16.30 -6.08 4.64
C GLU A 54 15.03 -6.27 3.78
N GLU A 55 13.94 -6.77 4.35
CA GLU A 55 12.63 -6.80 3.68
C GLU A 55 11.52 -6.76 4.74
N PRO A 56 10.50 -5.88 4.65
CA PRO A 56 9.51 -5.81 5.70
C PRO A 56 8.71 -7.11 5.74
N PRO A 57 8.60 -7.79 6.91
CA PRO A 57 7.80 -9.00 7.08
C PRO A 57 6.30 -8.73 6.95
N MET A 58 5.86 -7.60 6.40
CA MET A 58 4.47 -7.17 6.41
C MET A 58 3.56 -8.11 5.60
N VAL A 59 4.01 -8.52 4.41
CA VAL A 59 3.28 -9.53 3.61
C VAL A 59 3.27 -10.87 4.35
N SER A 60 4.40 -11.25 4.96
CA SER A 60 4.50 -12.50 5.72
C SER A 60 3.59 -12.49 6.96
N LEU A 61 3.54 -11.39 7.70
CA LEU A 61 2.70 -11.18 8.88
C LEU A 61 1.21 -11.15 8.51
N LEU A 62 0.85 -10.48 7.42
CA LEU A 62 -0.51 -10.44 6.90
C LEU A 62 -0.99 -11.85 6.55
N LEU A 63 -0.17 -12.60 5.80
CA LEU A 63 -0.49 -13.98 5.45
C LEU A 63 -0.55 -14.87 6.70
N GLN A 64 0.38 -14.75 7.63
CA GLN A 64 0.38 -15.53 8.88
C GLN A 64 -0.85 -15.24 9.75
N LYS A 65 -1.26 -13.96 9.88
CA LYS A 65 -2.47 -13.59 10.62
C LYS A 65 -3.75 -14.21 10.04
N MET A 66 -3.77 -14.45 8.73
CA MET A 66 -4.89 -15.09 8.04
C MET A 66 -4.80 -16.62 7.98
N GLY A 67 -3.71 -17.23 8.47
CA GLY A 67 -3.45 -18.68 8.34
C GLY A 67 -3.01 -19.09 6.93
N TYR A 68 -2.39 -18.17 6.19
CA TYR A 68 -1.97 -18.30 4.80
C TYR A 68 -0.45 -18.25 4.63
N GLU A 69 0.31 -18.54 5.69
CA GLU A 69 1.77 -18.55 5.69
C GLU A 69 2.38 -19.49 4.64
N ARG A 70 1.66 -20.54 4.25
CA ARG A 70 2.04 -21.44 3.15
C ARG A 70 2.25 -20.74 1.80
N PHE A 71 1.66 -19.55 1.63
CA PHE A 71 1.80 -18.76 0.40
C PHE A 71 2.97 -17.76 0.45
N ILE A 72 3.59 -17.54 1.61
CA ILE A 72 4.74 -16.64 1.75
C ILE A 72 5.84 -16.89 0.68
N PRO A 73 6.23 -18.14 0.38
CA PRO A 73 7.23 -18.40 -0.65
C PRO A 73 6.83 -17.89 -2.05
N HIS A 74 5.53 -17.86 -2.37
CA HIS A 74 5.03 -17.40 -3.67
C HIS A 74 5.18 -15.88 -3.80
N PHE A 75 4.93 -15.15 -2.71
CA PHE A 75 5.13 -13.70 -2.68
C PHE A 75 6.62 -13.33 -2.68
N LYS A 76 7.46 -14.09 -1.96
CA LYS A 76 8.92 -13.88 -1.95
C LYS A 76 9.56 -14.15 -3.30
N ALA A 77 9.13 -15.19 -4.01
CA ALA A 77 9.67 -15.55 -5.32
C ALA A 77 9.49 -14.43 -6.36
N GLU A 78 8.44 -13.62 -6.20
CA GLU A 78 8.08 -12.51 -7.10
C GLU A 78 8.41 -11.14 -6.48
N GLU A 79 9.20 -11.12 -5.39
CA GLU A 79 9.65 -9.92 -4.67
C GLU A 79 8.49 -8.97 -4.30
N ILE A 80 7.32 -9.56 -3.98
CA ILE A 80 6.12 -8.79 -3.66
C ILE A 80 6.24 -8.28 -2.23
N GLY A 81 6.74 -7.05 -2.13
CA GLY A 81 6.82 -6.28 -0.90
C GLY A 81 5.61 -5.36 -0.66
N ILE A 82 5.76 -4.49 0.33
CA ILE A 82 4.74 -3.50 0.72
C ILE A 82 4.36 -2.51 -0.39
N LEU A 83 5.26 -2.28 -1.35
CA LEU A 83 5.02 -1.37 -2.47
C LEU A 83 4.15 -2.00 -3.55
N GLU A 84 4.32 -3.29 -3.77
CA GLU A 84 3.60 -4.07 -4.78
C GLU A 84 2.24 -4.51 -4.26
N LEU A 85 2.12 -4.75 -2.96
CA LEU A 85 0.92 -5.27 -2.32
C LEU A 85 -0.37 -4.48 -2.66
N PRO A 86 -0.39 -3.12 -2.65
CA PRO A 86 -1.57 -2.34 -3.02
C PRO A 86 -2.01 -2.50 -4.48
N TYR A 87 -1.12 -2.97 -5.36
CA TYR A 87 -1.38 -3.18 -6.79
C TYR A 87 -1.73 -4.64 -7.11
N MET A 88 -1.86 -5.50 -6.10
CA MET A 88 -2.30 -6.87 -6.31
C MET A 88 -3.73 -6.91 -6.82
N THR A 89 -3.95 -7.74 -7.82
CA THR A 89 -5.25 -8.04 -8.41
C THR A 89 -5.57 -9.51 -8.23
N GLU A 90 -6.84 -9.87 -8.40
CA GLU A 90 -7.25 -11.28 -8.35
C GLU A 90 -6.48 -12.13 -9.38
N GLN A 91 -6.24 -11.57 -10.58
CA GLN A 91 -5.49 -12.22 -11.65
C GLN A 91 -4.00 -12.38 -11.28
N ARG A 92 -3.37 -11.37 -10.67
CA ARG A 92 -1.97 -11.50 -10.19
C ARG A 92 -1.86 -12.59 -9.12
N LEU A 93 -2.76 -12.62 -8.15
CA LEU A 93 -2.77 -13.67 -7.14
C LEU A 93 -3.05 -15.05 -7.75
N GLN A 94 -3.85 -15.13 -8.82
CA GLN A 94 -4.04 -16.38 -9.57
C GLN A 94 -2.75 -16.87 -10.19
N ASN A 95 -2.00 -15.97 -10.81
CA ASN A 95 -0.73 -16.28 -11.47
C ASN A 95 0.33 -16.72 -10.45
N LEU A 96 0.23 -16.26 -9.20
CA LEU A 96 1.00 -16.76 -8.06
C LEU A 96 0.57 -18.15 -7.57
N GLY A 97 -0.42 -18.79 -8.18
CA GLY A 97 -0.93 -20.10 -7.74
C GLY A 97 -1.83 -20.04 -6.50
N ILE A 98 -2.35 -18.87 -6.14
CA ILE A 98 -3.24 -18.72 -4.98
C ILE A 98 -4.68 -19.11 -5.37
N PRO A 99 -5.35 -20.03 -4.64
CA PRO A 99 -6.71 -20.43 -4.95
C PRO A 99 -7.75 -19.36 -4.61
N LEU A 100 -8.92 -19.40 -5.25
CA LEU A 100 -9.97 -18.36 -5.20
C LEU A 100 -10.31 -17.86 -3.78
N GLY A 101 -10.57 -18.75 -2.82
CA GLY A 101 -10.93 -18.34 -1.45
C GLY A 101 -9.86 -17.45 -0.79
N PRO A 102 -8.61 -17.92 -0.65
CA PRO A 102 -7.51 -17.08 -0.17
C PRO A 102 -7.28 -15.80 -0.99
N ARG A 103 -7.47 -15.82 -2.32
CA ARG A 103 -7.33 -14.60 -3.14
C ARG A 103 -8.27 -13.49 -2.69
N LEU A 104 -9.57 -13.80 -2.57
CA LEU A 104 -10.58 -12.81 -2.20
C LEU A 104 -10.29 -12.23 -0.81
N ARG A 105 -9.91 -13.08 0.15
CA ARG A 105 -9.58 -12.65 1.50
C ARG A 105 -8.32 -11.78 1.57
N ILE A 106 -7.28 -12.11 0.79
CA ILE A 106 -6.07 -11.28 0.68
C ILE A 106 -6.41 -9.91 0.10
N LEU A 107 -7.24 -9.85 -0.95
CA LEU A 107 -7.63 -8.58 -1.57
C LEU A 107 -8.45 -7.71 -0.61
N GLU A 108 -9.36 -8.30 0.15
CA GLU A 108 -10.13 -7.60 1.18
C GLU A 108 -9.19 -7.03 2.27
N GLU A 109 -8.25 -7.83 2.76
CA GLU A 109 -7.28 -7.37 3.76
C GLU A 109 -6.40 -6.23 3.22
N ILE A 110 -5.99 -6.29 1.95
CA ILE A 110 -5.22 -5.22 1.29
C ILE A 110 -6.05 -3.92 1.19
N GLN A 111 -7.36 -4.03 0.96
CA GLN A 111 -8.25 -2.86 0.95
C GLN A 111 -8.41 -2.26 2.34
N ASN A 112 -8.47 -3.09 3.39
CA ASN A 112 -8.55 -2.64 4.78
C ASN A 112 -7.26 -1.96 5.29
N LEU A 113 -6.14 -2.14 4.58
CA LEU A 113 -4.88 -1.46 4.88
C LEU A 113 -4.76 -0.04 4.28
N ARG A 114 -5.71 0.36 3.42
CA ARG A 114 -5.77 1.70 2.81
C ARG A 114 -6.57 2.67 3.67
#